data_AF-A0A3A4ZSJ8-F1
#
_entry.id   AF-A0A3A4ZSJ8-F1
#
_cell.length_a   1.000
_cell.length_b   1.000
_cell.length_c   1.000
_cell.angle_alpha   90.00
_cell.angle_beta   90.00
_cell.angle_gamma   90.00
#
_symmetry.space_group_name_H-M   'P 1'
#
loop_
_entity.id
_entity.type
_entity.pdbx_description
1 polymer ?
#
loop_
_entity_poly.entity_id
_entity_poly.type
_entity_poly.pdbx_seq_one_letter_code
_entity_poly.pdbx_strand_id
1 'polypeptide(L)'
;MCEFAGSDRNRRPAAPRARRRAFVAAVLLSCAAVSCGGQADLSSRSRSACVDGGVDRHTLAIRFAPVLMLHADEPYRVVSVFAVFHPSKPLVAYHVFFEDDVLLAGRGKSLDHEIAWVEYDPVTLKATDVFTLWHRTVLRTDACLMDAKASGQRPRLDVQWGQHGLLPHGWKNLVTARPRLELATHYELARYLNRLPKASARDRAVSFRGSYGDYITFDVRVDAADYIRADCVIEAPRSREYLNARLGETFLLKKEWPDW
;
A
#
# COMPACT_ATOMS: atom_id res chain seq x y z
N MET A 1 -23.60 30.59 -69.00
CA MET A 1 -22.23 31.05 -68.66
C MET A 1 -22.15 31.18 -67.15
N CYS A 2 -21.22 30.45 -66.53
CA CYS A 2 -20.49 30.67 -65.26
C CYS A 2 -21.28 31.07 -63.99
N GLU A 3 -21.01 30.60 -62.77
CA GLU A 3 -19.92 29.80 -62.20
C GLU A 3 -20.29 29.31 -60.78
N PHE A 4 -19.48 28.38 -60.27
CA PHE A 4 -19.56 27.62 -59.01
C PHE A 4 -19.28 28.41 -57.71
N ALA A 5 -19.72 27.81 -56.58
CA ALA A 5 -19.14 27.75 -55.21
C ALA A 5 -20.20 28.08 -54.13
N GLY A 6 -20.53 27.28 -53.11
CA GLY A 6 -19.76 26.29 -52.36
C GLY A 6 -19.35 26.86 -51.00
N SER A 7 -20.00 26.47 -49.90
CA SER A 7 -19.38 25.75 -48.78
C SER A 7 -20.25 25.75 -47.51
N ASP A 8 -20.54 24.54 -47.09
CA ASP A 8 -20.92 24.09 -45.75
C ASP A 8 -19.87 24.52 -44.69
N ARG A 9 -20.31 24.95 -43.51
CA ARG A 9 -19.48 24.92 -42.29
C ARG A 9 -20.30 24.92 -40.99
N ASN A 10 -20.87 23.74 -40.74
CA ASN A 10 -21.00 23.07 -39.44
C ASN A 10 -20.08 23.64 -38.32
N ARG A 11 -20.61 24.46 -37.41
CA ARG A 11 -19.94 24.84 -36.14
C ARG A 11 -20.21 23.77 -35.08
N ARG A 12 -19.26 22.85 -34.88
CA ARG A 12 -19.22 22.01 -33.67
C ARG A 12 -18.70 22.82 -32.48
N PRO A 13 -19.32 22.72 -31.28
CA PRO A 13 -18.78 23.37 -30.09
C PRO A 13 -17.47 22.67 -29.67
N ALA A 14 -16.40 23.47 -29.53
CA ALA A 14 -15.14 23.03 -28.99
C ALA A 14 -15.20 22.95 -27.46
N ALA A 15 -15.46 21.76 -26.89
CA ALA A 15 -14.96 21.38 -25.55
C ALA A 15 -15.21 19.89 -25.24
N PRO A 16 -14.13 19.08 -25.13
CA PRO A 16 -13.96 18.30 -23.89
C PRO A 16 -12.51 18.22 -23.39
N ARG A 17 -11.54 18.85 -24.08
CA ARG A 17 -10.10 18.70 -23.76
C ARG A 17 -9.65 19.47 -22.52
N ALA A 18 -10.27 20.61 -22.21
CA ALA A 18 -9.86 21.47 -21.08
C ALA A 18 -10.24 20.87 -19.71
N ARG A 19 -11.44 20.28 -19.57
CA ARG A 19 -11.90 19.64 -18.32
C ARG A 19 -11.09 18.40 -17.95
N ARG A 20 -10.56 17.66 -18.93
CA ARG A 20 -9.73 16.46 -18.70
C ARG A 20 -8.32 16.78 -18.20
N ARG A 21 -7.73 17.90 -18.62
CA ARG A 21 -6.41 18.34 -18.13
C ARG A 21 -6.46 18.85 -16.68
N ALA A 22 -7.55 19.50 -16.31
CA ALA A 22 -7.78 19.95 -14.93
C ALA A 22 -7.92 18.80 -13.93
N PHE A 23 -8.57 17.70 -14.33
CA PHE A 23 -8.71 16.50 -13.48
C PHE A 23 -7.36 15.79 -13.24
N VAL A 24 -6.54 15.63 -14.28
CA VAL A 24 -5.20 15.01 -14.18
C VAL A 24 -4.24 15.87 -13.34
N ALA A 25 -4.32 17.20 -13.45
CA ALA A 25 -3.51 18.11 -12.63
C ALA A 25 -3.91 18.07 -11.15
N ALA A 26 -5.20 17.91 -10.82
CA ALA A 26 -5.68 17.78 -9.45
C ALA A 26 -5.25 16.45 -8.77
N VAL A 27 -5.15 15.36 -9.54
CA VAL A 27 -4.62 14.06 -9.08
C VAL A 27 -3.13 14.13 -8.79
N LEU A 28 -2.34 14.86 -9.60
CA LEU A 28 -0.91 15.04 -9.36
C LEU A 28 -0.61 16.01 -8.20
N LEU A 29 -1.46 17.02 -7.95
CA LEU A 29 -1.24 18.00 -6.87
C LEU A 29 -1.57 17.45 -5.46
N SER A 30 -2.49 16.49 -5.33
CA SER A 30 -2.85 15.89 -4.03
C SER A 30 -1.77 14.96 -3.45
N CYS A 31 -0.74 14.65 -4.25
CA CYS A 31 0.46 13.96 -3.80
C CYS A 31 1.49 14.90 -3.13
N ALA A 32 1.44 16.22 -3.35
CA ALA A 32 2.59 17.11 -3.10
C ALA A 32 2.41 18.20 -2.02
N ALA A 33 1.22 18.45 -1.48
CA ALA A 33 1.05 19.54 -0.50
C ALA A 33 0.09 19.18 0.64
N VAL A 34 0.60 19.11 1.87
CA VAL A 34 0.28 19.97 3.03
C VAL A 34 1.14 19.48 4.20
N SER A 35 2.08 20.33 4.59
CA SER A 35 2.92 20.23 5.79
C SER A 35 2.43 21.28 6.80
N CYS A 36 2.52 20.93 8.09
CA CYS A 36 2.74 21.75 9.29
C CYS A 36 1.75 21.47 10.44
N GLY A 37 2.33 21.25 11.63
CA GLY A 37 1.65 21.16 12.94
C GLY A 37 1.80 19.77 13.56
N GLY A 38 2.22 19.56 14.80
CA GLY A 38 2.78 20.41 15.85
C GLY A 38 3.22 19.43 16.95
N GLN A 39 4.40 19.64 17.54
CA GLN A 39 4.94 18.75 18.56
C GLN A 39 4.11 18.82 19.84
N ALA A 40 3.59 17.68 20.30
CA ALA A 40 3.18 17.48 21.68
C ALA A 40 4.20 16.58 22.37
N ASP A 41 4.87 17.16 23.36
CA ASP A 41 5.81 16.52 24.28
C ASP A 41 5.04 15.58 25.22
N LEU A 42 5.45 14.31 25.26
CA LEU A 42 5.11 13.40 26.36
C LEU A 42 6.37 12.63 26.76
N SER A 43 7.05 13.21 27.73
CA SER A 43 8.18 12.64 28.43
C SER A 43 7.79 11.42 29.27
N SER A 44 8.68 10.43 29.21
CA SER A 44 9.05 9.48 30.26
C SER A 44 7.98 8.52 30.80
N ARG A 45 8.16 7.23 30.48
CA ARG A 45 8.34 6.19 31.52
C ARG A 45 9.29 5.12 31.01
N SER A 46 10.44 5.05 31.67
CA SER A 46 11.46 4.00 31.55
C SER A 46 11.16 2.88 32.53
N ARG A 47 11.34 1.64 32.04
CA ARG A 47 11.79 0.38 32.68
C ARG A 47 11.11 -0.78 31.91
N SER A 48 11.83 -1.55 31.09
CA SER A 48 12.87 -2.54 31.41
C SER A 48 12.30 -3.96 31.46
N ALA A 49 13.08 -4.86 30.85
CA ALA A 49 13.17 -6.30 31.07
C ALA A 49 12.15 -7.21 30.38
N CYS A 50 12.68 -7.93 29.38
CA CYS A 50 12.47 -9.35 29.12
C CYS A 50 11.04 -9.89 29.20
N VAL A 51 10.47 -10.21 28.04
CA VAL A 51 9.41 -11.23 27.97
C VAL A 51 10.08 -12.59 28.13
N ASP A 52 10.16 -13.03 29.39
CA ASP A 52 10.49 -14.38 29.78
C ASP A 52 9.27 -15.26 29.45
N GLY A 53 9.36 -16.01 28.35
CA GLY A 53 8.22 -16.73 27.77
C GLY A 53 8.46 -17.39 26.41
N GLY A 54 9.67 -17.90 26.16
CA GLY A 54 9.98 -19.06 25.30
C GLY A 54 9.57 -19.11 23.82
N VAL A 55 8.88 -18.12 23.25
CA VAL A 55 8.53 -18.13 21.81
C VAL A 55 9.52 -17.29 21.04
N ASP A 56 10.25 -17.95 20.14
CA ASP A 56 11.16 -17.31 19.20
C ASP A 56 10.45 -16.22 18.38
N ARG A 57 11.12 -15.07 18.22
CA ARG A 57 10.55 -13.90 17.52
C ARG A 57 10.23 -14.20 16.06
N HIS A 58 10.99 -15.06 15.41
CA HIS A 58 10.72 -15.47 14.03
C HIS A 58 9.46 -16.32 13.95
N THR A 59 9.26 -17.26 14.88
CA THR A 59 8.00 -18.00 15.03
C THR A 59 6.80 -17.08 15.24
N LEU A 60 6.94 -16.06 16.10
CA LEU A 60 5.89 -15.08 16.35
C LEU A 60 5.62 -14.19 15.12
N ALA A 61 6.67 -13.81 14.39
CA ALA A 61 6.55 -13.06 13.14
C ALA A 61 5.78 -13.85 12.08
N ILE A 62 6.04 -15.15 11.93
CA ILE A 62 5.29 -16.03 11.03
C ILE A 62 3.83 -16.16 11.46
N ARG A 63 3.57 -16.31 12.78
CA ARG A 63 2.22 -16.49 13.32
C ARG A 63 1.28 -15.33 13.00
N PHE A 64 1.78 -14.10 13.01
CA PHE A 64 0.99 -12.91 12.71
C PHE A 64 1.18 -12.40 11.28
N ALA A 65 1.98 -13.10 10.45
CA ALA A 65 2.29 -12.67 9.10
C ALA A 65 1.01 -12.59 8.25
N PRO A 66 0.75 -11.44 7.58
CA PRO A 66 -0.44 -11.25 6.79
C PRO A 66 -0.49 -12.20 5.60
N VAL A 67 -1.70 -12.47 5.12
CA VAL A 67 -1.95 -13.05 3.81
C VAL A 67 -2.29 -11.90 2.87
N LEU A 68 -1.45 -11.71 1.86
CA LEU A 68 -1.65 -10.66 0.87
C LEU A 68 -2.54 -11.19 -0.26
N MET A 69 -3.60 -10.47 -0.59
CA MET A 69 -4.50 -10.77 -1.70
C MET A 69 -4.23 -9.77 -2.80
N LEU A 70 -3.57 -10.23 -3.86
CA LEU A 70 -3.21 -9.45 -5.03
C LEU A 70 -4.26 -9.64 -6.12
N HIS A 71 -4.25 -8.72 -7.08
CA HIS A 71 -4.98 -8.88 -8.33
C HIS A 71 -4.24 -9.87 -9.26
N ALA A 72 -4.97 -10.67 -10.04
CA ALA A 72 -4.38 -11.65 -10.98
C ALA A 72 -3.36 -11.07 -11.97
N ASP A 73 -3.66 -9.87 -12.49
CA ASP A 73 -2.77 -9.14 -13.40
C ASP A 73 -1.72 -8.27 -12.68
N GLU A 74 -1.43 -8.47 -11.39
CA GLU A 74 -0.41 -7.70 -10.68
C GLU A 74 0.98 -7.87 -11.34
N PRO A 75 1.58 -6.78 -11.88
CA PRO A 75 2.85 -6.88 -12.61
C PRO A 75 4.07 -7.07 -11.71
N TYR A 76 4.00 -6.72 -10.43
CA TYR A 76 5.16 -6.68 -9.53
C TYR A 76 5.06 -7.68 -8.40
N ARG A 77 6.16 -8.41 -8.18
CA ARG A 77 6.23 -9.44 -7.15
C ARG A 77 6.62 -8.84 -5.80
N VAL A 78 6.22 -9.53 -4.74
CA VAL A 78 6.82 -9.33 -3.41
C VAL A 78 8.28 -9.78 -3.46
N VAL A 79 9.18 -8.93 -3.01
CA VAL A 79 10.63 -9.16 -2.97
C VAL A 79 11.06 -9.63 -1.58
N SER A 80 10.55 -8.97 -0.54
CA SER A 80 10.88 -9.31 0.85
C SER A 80 9.84 -8.79 1.83
N VAL A 81 9.77 -9.43 2.99
CA VAL A 81 8.94 -8.96 4.12
C VAL A 81 9.79 -8.93 5.37
N PHE A 82 9.79 -7.79 6.05
CA PHE A 82 10.46 -7.61 7.34
C PHE A 82 9.43 -7.49 8.45
N ALA A 83 9.63 -8.24 9.53
CA ALA A 83 8.84 -8.14 10.74
C ALA A 83 9.63 -7.34 11.78
N VAL A 84 9.09 -6.19 12.17
CA VAL A 84 9.71 -5.27 13.13
C VAL A 84 8.84 -5.24 14.37
N PHE A 85 9.35 -5.79 15.47
CA PHE A 85 8.68 -5.72 16.77
C PHE A 85 8.89 -4.34 17.40
N HIS A 86 7.81 -3.79 17.95
CA HIS A 86 7.91 -2.60 18.77
C HIS A 86 8.64 -2.93 20.08
N PRO A 87 9.62 -2.13 20.53
CA PRO A 87 10.46 -2.46 21.68
C PRO A 87 9.72 -2.46 23.03
N SER A 88 8.55 -1.80 23.10
CA SER A 88 7.78 -1.65 24.35
C SER A 88 6.28 -1.88 24.24
N LYS A 89 5.77 -2.27 23.06
CA LYS A 89 4.35 -2.52 22.83
C LYS A 89 4.20 -3.90 22.19
N PRO A 90 3.13 -4.66 22.46
CA PRO A 90 2.91 -5.96 21.83
C PRO A 90 2.36 -5.74 20.41
N LEU A 91 3.23 -5.23 19.54
CA LEU A 91 2.92 -4.77 18.21
C LEU A 91 4.05 -5.20 17.26
N VAL A 92 3.69 -5.75 16.11
CA VAL A 92 4.62 -6.06 15.03
C VAL A 92 4.23 -5.30 13.78
N ALA A 93 5.20 -4.63 13.16
CA ALA A 93 5.05 -4.03 11.84
C ALA A 93 5.57 -4.99 10.77
N TYR A 94 4.84 -5.13 9.68
CA TYR A 94 5.23 -5.88 8.49
C TYR A 94 5.54 -4.90 7.38
N HIS A 95 6.83 -4.73 7.08
CA HIS A 95 7.29 -3.95 5.93
C HIS A 95 7.36 -4.88 4.73
N VAL A 96 6.50 -4.63 3.74
CA VAL A 96 6.39 -5.43 2.52
C VAL A 96 7.04 -4.67 1.38
N PHE A 97 7.96 -5.29 0.65
CA PHE A 97 8.64 -4.66 -0.48
C PHE A 97 8.24 -5.34 -1.78
N PHE A 98 7.91 -4.53 -2.78
CA PHE A 98 7.56 -4.97 -4.14
C PHE A 98 8.61 -4.49 -5.15
N GLU A 99 8.70 -5.16 -6.29
CA GLU A 99 9.69 -4.87 -7.34
C GLU A 99 9.64 -3.43 -7.89
N ASP A 100 8.46 -2.79 -7.92
CA ASP A 100 8.28 -1.42 -8.43
C ASP A 100 6.84 -0.91 -8.14
N ASP A 101 6.54 0.32 -8.55
CA ASP A 101 5.18 0.93 -8.56
C ASP A 101 4.88 1.48 -9.97
N VAL A 102 3.66 1.30 -10.48
CA VAL A 102 3.26 1.66 -11.86
C VAL A 102 3.36 3.16 -12.15
N LEU A 103 3.18 4.02 -11.15
CA LEU A 103 3.36 5.48 -11.30
C LEU A 103 4.82 5.91 -11.26
N LEU A 104 5.66 5.15 -10.56
CA LEU A 104 7.07 5.43 -10.34
C LEU A 104 8.00 4.61 -11.23
N ALA A 105 7.45 3.66 -12.00
CA ALA A 105 8.17 2.77 -12.88
C ALA A 105 9.15 3.53 -13.78
N GLY A 106 10.42 3.11 -13.76
CA GLY A 106 11.49 3.71 -14.55
C GLY A 106 12.00 5.07 -14.04
N ARG A 107 11.56 5.55 -12.86
CA ARG A 107 12.06 6.79 -12.23
C ARG A 107 13.20 6.56 -11.23
N GLY A 108 13.88 5.42 -11.30
CA GLY A 108 15.10 5.15 -10.53
C GLY A 108 14.87 4.82 -9.05
N LYS A 109 13.62 4.54 -8.63
CA LYS A 109 13.36 3.82 -7.39
C LYS A 109 13.30 2.34 -7.71
N SER A 110 13.93 1.54 -6.87
CA SER A 110 14.14 0.11 -7.11
C SER A 110 13.13 -0.78 -6.41
N LEU A 111 12.46 -0.31 -5.34
CA LEU A 111 11.40 -1.03 -4.66
C LEU A 111 10.27 -0.10 -4.23
N ASP A 112 9.04 -0.58 -4.32
CA ASP A 112 7.93 -0.01 -3.55
C ASP A 112 7.90 -0.63 -2.15
N HIS A 113 7.48 0.15 -1.16
CA HIS A 113 7.51 -0.23 0.24
C HIS A 113 6.14 -0.02 0.85
N GLU A 114 5.51 -1.02 1.44
CA GLU A 114 4.24 -0.91 2.15
C GLU A 114 4.35 -1.39 3.59
N ILE A 115 3.40 -1.00 4.44
CA ILE A 115 3.41 -1.34 5.86
C ILE A 115 2.02 -1.67 6.42
N ALA A 116 1.96 -2.74 7.20
CA ALA A 116 0.83 -3.12 8.03
C ALA A 116 1.30 -3.43 9.44
N TRP A 117 0.38 -3.42 10.41
CA TRP A 117 0.69 -3.73 11.80
C TRP A 117 -0.31 -4.72 12.38
N VAL A 118 0.19 -5.60 13.25
CA VAL A 118 -0.64 -6.49 14.05
C VAL A 118 -0.34 -6.23 15.52
N GLU A 119 -1.35 -5.76 16.24
CA GLU A 119 -1.32 -5.70 17.70
C GLU A 119 -1.74 -7.06 18.25
N TYR A 120 -1.13 -7.49 19.35
CA TYR A 120 -1.43 -8.77 19.96
C TYR A 120 -1.42 -8.69 21.49
N ASP A 121 -2.04 -9.67 22.12
CA ASP A 121 -1.95 -9.88 23.57
C ASP A 121 -0.67 -10.69 23.87
N PRO A 122 0.27 -10.17 24.67
CA PRO A 122 1.55 -10.83 24.93
C PRO A 122 1.45 -12.08 25.81
N VAL A 123 0.31 -12.29 26.49
CA VAL A 123 0.06 -13.47 27.33
C VAL A 123 -0.61 -14.57 26.52
N THR A 124 -1.65 -14.25 25.76
CA THR A 124 -2.43 -15.24 25.00
C THR A 124 -1.90 -15.47 23.59
N LEU A 125 -1.01 -14.60 23.09
CA LEU A 125 -0.46 -14.60 21.73
C LEU A 125 -1.56 -14.63 20.65
N LYS A 126 -2.60 -13.83 20.88
CA LYS A 126 -3.72 -13.62 19.96
C LYS A 126 -3.74 -12.17 19.47
N ALA A 127 -4.08 -11.99 18.21
CA ALA A 127 -4.23 -10.66 17.62
C ALA A 127 -5.37 -9.89 18.31
N THR A 128 -5.12 -8.62 18.65
CA THR A 128 -6.07 -7.70 19.29
C THR A 128 -6.54 -6.62 18.33
N ASP A 129 -5.71 -6.19 17.38
CA ASP A 129 -6.10 -5.26 16.32
C ASP A 129 -5.18 -5.44 15.09
N VAL A 130 -5.63 -4.98 13.93
CA VAL A 130 -4.89 -5.04 12.66
C VAL A 130 -5.04 -3.70 11.94
N PHE A 131 -3.89 -3.12 11.59
CA PHE A 131 -3.81 -1.81 10.94
C PHE A 131 -3.11 -1.95 9.59
N THR A 132 -3.54 -1.17 8.60
CA THR A 132 -2.82 -1.02 7.33
C THR A 132 -2.54 0.43 7.03
N LEU A 133 -1.46 0.71 6.30
CA LEU A 133 -1.22 2.03 5.74
C LEU A 133 -1.76 2.10 4.31
N TRP A 134 -2.82 2.87 4.13
CA TRP A 134 -3.44 3.17 2.85
C TRP A 134 -3.18 4.63 2.46
N HIS A 135 -2.26 4.85 1.52
CA HIS A 135 -1.90 6.18 1.01
C HIS A 135 -1.80 7.27 2.10
N ARG A 136 -0.97 7.01 3.13
CA ARG A 136 -0.73 7.87 4.31
C ARG A 136 -1.84 7.86 5.37
N THR A 137 -2.85 7.02 5.22
CA THR A 137 -3.95 6.85 6.20
C THR A 137 -3.81 5.51 6.88
N VAL A 138 -3.87 5.49 8.21
CA VAL A 138 -4.03 4.21 8.92
C VAL A 138 -5.49 3.79 8.84
N LEU A 139 -5.72 2.59 8.34
CA LEU A 139 -7.04 1.97 8.30
C LEU A 139 -7.08 0.77 9.24
N ARG A 140 -8.27 0.50 9.77
CA ARG A 140 -8.59 -0.70 10.55
C ARG A 140 -10.03 -1.10 10.32
N THR A 141 -10.35 -2.38 10.46
CA THR A 141 -11.73 -2.90 10.42
C THR A 141 -11.86 -4.07 11.39
N ASP A 142 -13.01 -4.15 12.06
CA ASP A 142 -13.32 -5.31 12.92
C ASP A 142 -13.34 -6.61 12.10
N ALA A 143 -13.79 -6.54 10.84
CA ALA A 143 -13.79 -7.68 9.92
C ALA A 143 -12.39 -8.25 9.67
N CYS A 144 -11.35 -7.40 9.58
CA CYS A 144 -9.98 -7.86 9.40
C CYS A 144 -9.44 -8.56 10.64
N LEU A 145 -9.78 -8.07 11.84
CA LEU A 145 -9.42 -8.74 13.09
C LEU A 145 -10.15 -10.10 13.23
N MET A 146 -11.44 -10.14 12.91
CA MET A 146 -12.22 -11.39 12.97
C MET A 146 -11.71 -12.43 11.99
N ASP A 147 -11.38 -12.01 10.76
CA ASP A 147 -10.73 -12.85 9.76
C ASP A 147 -9.39 -13.39 10.26
N ALA A 148 -8.53 -12.54 10.83
CA ALA A 148 -7.26 -12.95 11.41
C ALA A 148 -7.46 -14.02 12.50
N LYS A 149 -8.42 -13.82 13.41
CA LYS A 149 -8.73 -14.77 14.48
C LYS A 149 -9.21 -16.12 13.93
N ALA A 150 -10.02 -16.11 12.87
CA ALA A 150 -10.49 -17.31 12.19
C ALA A 150 -9.38 -18.01 11.37
N SER A 151 -8.39 -17.25 10.90
CA SER A 151 -7.31 -17.70 10.01
C SER A 151 -5.99 -17.94 10.76
N GLY A 152 -6.04 -18.45 11.99
CA GLY A 152 -4.83 -18.81 12.73
C GLY A 152 -3.98 -17.62 13.18
N GLN A 153 -4.60 -16.46 13.45
CA GLN A 153 -3.99 -15.18 13.80
C GLN A 153 -3.35 -14.41 12.63
N ARG A 154 -3.66 -14.80 11.38
CA ARG A 154 -3.04 -14.25 10.18
C ARG A 154 -4.04 -13.38 9.41
N PRO A 155 -3.91 -12.04 9.43
CA PRO A 155 -4.89 -11.19 8.77
C PRO A 155 -4.78 -11.26 7.24
N ARG A 156 -5.93 -11.32 6.57
CA ARG A 156 -6.02 -11.04 5.13
C ARG A 156 -5.92 -9.53 4.85
N LEU A 157 -5.01 -9.14 3.97
CA LEU A 157 -4.87 -7.77 3.47
C LEU A 157 -5.04 -7.76 1.95
N ASP A 158 -5.87 -6.88 1.41
CA ASP A 158 -6.04 -6.71 -0.03
C ASP A 158 -5.01 -5.68 -0.54
N VAL A 159 -4.29 -6.00 -1.61
CA VAL A 159 -3.20 -5.19 -2.17
C VAL A 159 -3.67 -4.50 -3.45
N GLN A 160 -3.61 -3.16 -3.48
CA GLN A 160 -3.99 -2.41 -4.66
C GLN A 160 -3.10 -2.74 -5.85
N TRP A 161 -3.72 -3.00 -7.00
CA TRP A 161 -3.00 -3.24 -8.25
C TRP A 161 -2.05 -2.08 -8.58
N GLY A 162 -0.78 -2.41 -8.77
CA GLY A 162 0.27 -1.56 -9.32
C GLY A 162 0.77 -0.41 -8.45
N GLN A 163 0.11 -0.07 -7.35
CA GLN A 163 0.61 0.91 -6.35
C GLN A 163 0.74 0.32 -4.96
N HIS A 164 0.23 -0.90 -4.77
CA HIS A 164 0.37 -1.75 -3.59
C HIS A 164 -0.16 -1.22 -2.26
N GLY A 165 -0.89 -0.10 -2.25
CA GLY A 165 -1.60 0.36 -1.05
C GLY A 165 -2.37 -0.80 -0.37
N LEU A 166 -2.16 -0.96 0.94
CA LEU A 166 -2.70 -2.08 1.70
C LEU A 166 -4.07 -1.73 2.30
N LEU A 167 -5.07 -2.54 1.98
CA LEU A 167 -6.43 -2.44 2.51
C LEU A 167 -6.68 -3.55 3.53
N PRO A 168 -7.30 -3.24 4.68
CA PRO A 168 -7.72 -4.28 5.62
C PRO A 168 -8.90 -5.05 5.04
N HIS A 169 -9.03 -6.34 5.36
CA HIS A 169 -10.20 -7.10 4.95
C HIS A 169 -11.51 -6.41 5.41
N GLY A 170 -12.52 -6.37 4.54
CA GLY A 170 -13.76 -5.65 4.82
C GLY A 170 -13.65 -4.12 4.68
N TRP A 171 -12.61 -3.58 4.04
CA TRP A 171 -12.46 -2.14 3.74
C TRP A 171 -13.70 -1.52 3.07
N LYS A 172 -14.48 -2.32 2.32
CA LYS A 172 -15.75 -1.90 1.71
C LYS A 172 -16.83 -1.51 2.73
N ASN A 173 -16.61 -1.75 4.02
CA ASN A 173 -17.51 -1.37 5.11
C ASN A 173 -17.02 -0.15 5.89
N LEU A 174 -15.86 0.42 5.54
CA LEU A 174 -15.37 1.64 6.17
C LEU A 174 -16.35 2.80 5.92
N VAL A 175 -16.63 3.56 6.99
CA VAL A 175 -17.46 4.78 6.94
C VAL A 175 -16.81 5.85 6.06
N THR A 176 -15.49 5.94 6.09
CA THR A 176 -14.76 6.85 5.19
C THR A 176 -14.91 6.41 3.73
N ALA A 177 -15.23 7.36 2.85
CA ALA A 177 -15.26 7.12 1.41
C ALA A 177 -13.85 7.03 0.80
N ARG A 178 -12.81 7.41 1.55
CA ARG A 178 -11.47 7.63 1.03
C ARG A 178 -10.89 6.45 0.24
N PRO A 179 -10.87 5.19 0.74
CA PRO A 179 -10.36 4.07 -0.06
C PRO A 179 -11.12 3.85 -1.37
N ARG A 180 -12.45 3.98 -1.36
CA ARG A 180 -13.28 3.84 -2.56
C ARG A 180 -12.94 4.91 -3.60
N LEU A 181 -12.80 6.16 -3.15
CA LEU A 181 -12.48 7.30 -4.01
C LEU A 181 -11.06 7.20 -4.58
N GLU A 182 -10.08 6.87 -3.74
CA GLU A 182 -8.69 6.71 -4.16
C GLU A 182 -8.54 5.53 -5.12
N LEU A 183 -9.16 4.37 -4.85
CA LEU A 183 -9.19 3.24 -5.80
C LEU A 183 -9.80 3.63 -7.15
N ALA A 184 -10.93 4.33 -7.17
CA ALA A 184 -11.56 4.77 -8.42
C ALA A 184 -10.67 5.78 -9.18
N THR A 185 -10.00 6.66 -8.46
CA THR A 185 -9.05 7.64 -9.03
C THR A 185 -7.83 6.93 -9.62
N HIS A 186 -7.27 5.96 -8.91
CA HIS A 186 -6.11 5.19 -9.35
C HIS A 186 -6.44 4.27 -10.52
N TYR A 187 -7.65 3.69 -10.56
CA TYR A 187 -8.15 2.99 -11.73
C TYR A 187 -8.16 3.89 -12.98
N GLU A 188 -8.75 5.08 -12.89
CA GLU A 188 -8.78 6.01 -14.03
C GLU A 188 -7.37 6.51 -14.41
N LEU A 189 -6.47 6.66 -13.45
CA LEU A 189 -5.07 6.96 -13.70
C LEU A 189 -4.37 5.81 -14.45
N ALA A 190 -4.53 4.57 -14.02
CA ALA A 190 -3.99 3.40 -14.72
C ALA A 190 -4.48 3.34 -16.19
N ARG A 191 -5.79 3.57 -16.42
CA ARG A 191 -6.33 3.66 -17.78
C ARG A 191 -5.76 4.81 -18.59
N TYR A 192 -5.52 5.96 -17.95
CA TYR A 192 -4.89 7.09 -18.61
C TYR A 192 -3.44 6.77 -19.01
N LEU A 193 -2.66 6.19 -18.10
CA LEU A 193 -1.27 5.78 -18.35
C LEU A 193 -1.15 4.75 -19.47
N ASN A 194 -2.12 3.83 -19.61
CA ASN A 194 -2.16 2.89 -20.73
C ASN A 194 -2.22 3.56 -22.11
N ARG A 195 -2.72 4.79 -22.19
CA ARG A 195 -2.85 5.55 -23.45
C ARG A 195 -1.63 6.39 -23.77
N LEU A 196 -0.71 6.57 -22.82
CA LEU A 196 0.49 7.36 -23.04
C LEU A 196 1.50 6.56 -23.88
N PRO A 197 2.28 7.22 -24.76
CA PRO A 197 3.41 6.59 -25.40
C PRO A 197 4.37 6.00 -24.35
N LYS A 198 4.69 4.72 -24.49
CA LYS A 198 5.57 3.99 -23.57
C LYS A 198 7.00 3.99 -24.11
N ALA A 199 7.95 4.38 -23.28
CA ALA A 199 9.35 4.55 -23.67
C ALA A 199 10.05 3.21 -23.94
N SER A 200 9.70 2.15 -23.20
CA SER A 200 10.29 0.82 -23.37
C SER A 200 9.24 -0.30 -23.51
N ALA A 201 9.68 -1.49 -23.91
CA ALA A 201 8.83 -2.70 -23.93
C ALA A 201 8.43 -3.15 -22.52
N ARG A 202 9.30 -2.93 -21.52
CA ARG A 202 9.00 -3.18 -20.10
C ARG A 202 7.85 -2.29 -19.62
N ASP A 203 7.83 -1.02 -20.01
CA ASP A 203 6.74 -0.10 -19.66
C ASP A 203 5.42 -0.42 -20.38
N ARG A 204 5.49 -1.11 -21.53
CA ARG A 204 4.30 -1.60 -22.27
C ARG A 204 3.67 -2.84 -21.63
N ALA A 205 4.47 -3.66 -20.92
CA ALA A 205 3.96 -4.84 -20.23
C ALA A 205 3.07 -4.46 -19.03
N VAL A 206 3.28 -3.27 -18.47
CA VAL A 206 2.54 -2.75 -17.31
C VAL A 206 1.32 -1.95 -17.79
N SER A 207 0.18 -2.64 -17.93
CA SER A 207 -1.10 -2.02 -18.31
C SER A 207 -2.30 -2.73 -17.69
N PHE A 208 -3.25 -1.98 -17.12
CA PHE A 208 -4.51 -2.54 -16.60
C PHE A 208 -5.65 -2.46 -17.63
N ARG A 209 -6.20 -3.59 -18.09
CA ARG A 209 -7.20 -3.59 -19.18
C ARG A 209 -8.64 -3.88 -18.73
N GLY A 210 -8.84 -4.26 -17.47
CA GLY A 210 -10.15 -4.60 -16.92
C GLY A 210 -11.09 -3.41 -16.67
N SER A 211 -12.29 -3.75 -16.23
CA SER A 211 -13.26 -2.82 -15.65
C SER A 211 -12.84 -2.35 -14.25
N TYR A 212 -13.52 -1.35 -13.70
CA TYR A 212 -13.30 -0.97 -12.29
C TYR A 212 -13.69 -2.11 -11.33
N GLY A 213 -14.69 -2.92 -11.70
CA GLY A 213 -15.08 -4.10 -10.93
C GLY A 213 -13.93 -5.10 -10.83
N ASP A 214 -13.24 -5.34 -11.95
CA ASP A 214 -12.05 -6.20 -12.00
C ASP A 214 -10.89 -5.56 -11.21
N TYR A 215 -10.69 -4.23 -11.30
CA TYR A 215 -9.61 -3.53 -10.60
C TYR A 215 -9.63 -3.72 -9.07
N ILE A 216 -10.80 -4.00 -8.50
CA ILE A 216 -10.99 -4.23 -7.07
C ILE A 216 -11.21 -5.71 -6.72
N THR A 217 -10.83 -6.63 -7.61
CA THR A 217 -10.75 -8.07 -7.30
C THR A 217 -9.37 -8.44 -6.79
N PHE A 218 -9.34 -9.14 -5.66
CA PHE A 218 -8.13 -9.56 -4.97
C PHE A 218 -8.22 -11.07 -4.71
N ASP A 219 -7.76 -11.86 -5.67
CA ASP A 219 -7.98 -13.31 -5.77
C ASP A 219 -6.68 -14.13 -5.81
N VAL A 220 -5.53 -13.49 -6.01
CA VAL A 220 -4.23 -14.15 -5.93
C VAL A 220 -3.68 -14.07 -4.52
N ARG A 221 -3.55 -15.22 -3.87
CA ARG A 221 -2.96 -15.33 -2.54
C ARG A 221 -1.44 -15.32 -2.62
N VAL A 222 -0.82 -14.42 -1.86
CA VAL A 222 0.62 -14.43 -1.54
C VAL A 222 0.79 -14.51 -0.03
N ASP A 223 1.52 -15.52 0.42
CA ASP A 223 1.75 -15.74 1.84
C ASP A 223 2.97 -14.94 2.31
N ALA A 224 2.77 -13.89 3.12
CA ALA A 224 3.90 -13.05 3.55
C ALA A 224 4.91 -13.82 4.42
N ALA A 225 4.49 -14.90 5.08
CA ALA A 225 5.38 -15.71 5.90
C ALA A 225 6.52 -16.34 5.07
N ASP A 226 6.24 -16.67 3.80
CA ASP A 226 7.22 -17.28 2.88
C ASP A 226 8.40 -16.32 2.58
N TYR A 227 8.22 -15.03 2.85
CA TYR A 227 9.21 -13.97 2.60
C TYR A 227 9.92 -13.50 3.88
N ILE A 228 9.52 -14.00 5.06
CA ILE A 228 10.12 -13.63 6.34
C ILE A 228 11.23 -14.63 6.69
N ARG A 229 12.46 -14.27 6.35
CA ARG A 229 13.66 -15.00 6.78
C ARG A 229 14.00 -14.63 8.23
N ALA A 230 14.79 -15.46 8.91
CA ALA A 230 15.19 -15.19 10.30
C ALA A 230 15.93 -13.84 10.46
N ASP A 231 16.75 -13.46 9.47
CA ASP A 231 17.44 -12.16 9.40
C ASP A 231 16.55 -11.01 8.92
N CYS A 232 15.25 -11.24 8.70
CA CYS A 232 14.26 -10.20 8.40
C CYS A 232 13.40 -9.87 9.62
N VAL A 233 13.74 -10.40 10.80
CA VAL A 233 13.03 -10.15 12.05
C VAL A 233 13.90 -9.35 12.99
N ILE A 234 13.41 -8.17 13.39
CA ILE A 234 14.13 -7.27 14.28
C ILE A 234 13.20 -6.68 15.35
N GLU A 235 13.80 -6.09 16.37
CA GLU A 235 13.11 -5.22 17.32
C GLU A 235 13.77 -3.84 17.26
N ALA A 236 12.98 -2.80 16.99
CA ALA A 236 13.52 -1.45 16.90
C ALA A 236 12.41 -0.39 17.07
N PRO A 237 12.68 0.76 17.71
CA PRO A 237 11.73 1.88 17.73
C PRO A 237 11.58 2.54 16.34
N ARG A 238 12.60 2.41 15.49
CA ARG A 238 12.64 2.85 14.08
C ARG A 238 13.44 1.83 13.28
N SER A 239 12.89 1.35 12.17
CA SER A 239 13.50 0.29 11.36
C SER A 239 14.26 0.78 10.13
N ARG A 240 14.04 2.04 9.70
CA ARG A 240 14.54 2.56 8.42
C ARG A 240 16.03 2.30 8.16
N GLU A 241 16.91 2.62 9.11
CA GLU A 241 18.35 2.48 8.90
C GLU A 241 18.76 1.02 8.69
N TYR A 242 18.15 0.12 9.46
CA TYR A 242 18.34 -1.32 9.29
C TYR A 242 17.84 -1.79 7.93
N LEU A 243 16.62 -1.39 7.55
CA LEU A 243 16.01 -1.80 6.28
C LEU A 243 16.80 -1.28 5.09
N ASN A 244 17.23 -0.01 5.12
CA ASN A 244 18.08 0.57 4.08
C ASN A 244 19.40 -0.19 3.94
N ALA A 245 20.06 -0.49 5.06
CA ALA A 245 21.31 -1.25 5.05
C ALA A 245 21.12 -2.66 4.48
N ARG A 246 19.99 -3.31 4.79
CA ARG A 246 19.70 -4.66 4.32
C ARG A 246 19.32 -4.73 2.84
N LEU A 247 18.60 -3.72 2.35
CA LEU A 247 18.14 -3.61 0.97
C LEU A 247 19.18 -2.98 0.05
N GLY A 248 20.18 -2.28 0.60
CA GLY A 248 21.22 -1.60 -0.18
C GLY A 248 20.75 -0.33 -0.87
N GLU A 249 19.61 0.23 -0.44
CA GLU A 249 18.97 1.39 -1.05
C GLU A 249 18.25 2.25 0.01
N THR A 250 17.91 3.49 -0.37
CA THR A 250 17.13 4.38 0.49
C THR A 250 15.70 4.47 -0.01
N PHE A 251 14.74 4.04 0.80
CA PHE A 251 13.32 4.26 0.54
C PHE A 251 12.76 5.46 1.32
N LEU A 252 11.64 6.01 0.85
CA LEU A 252 10.96 7.10 1.55
C LEU A 252 10.31 6.55 2.83
N LEU A 253 10.57 7.22 3.96
CA LEU A 253 10.03 6.82 5.25
C LEU A 253 8.50 6.91 5.24
N LYS A 254 7.83 5.76 5.30
CA LYS A 254 6.42 5.64 5.64
C LYS A 254 6.22 5.72 7.15
N LYS A 255 4.96 5.85 7.55
CA LYS A 255 4.52 5.78 8.95
C LYS A 255 5.14 4.54 9.62
N GLU A 256 5.86 4.71 10.73
CA GLU A 256 6.56 3.59 11.41
C GLU A 256 5.60 2.79 12.29
N TRP A 257 4.73 3.49 13.03
CA TRP A 257 3.76 2.90 13.96
C TRP A 257 2.36 3.49 13.72
N PRO A 258 1.26 2.80 14.09
CA PRO A 258 -0.09 3.27 13.80
C PRO A 258 -0.48 4.52 14.62
N ASP A 259 0.00 4.63 15.87
CA ASP A 259 -0.31 5.73 16.78
C ASP A 259 0.71 6.87 16.66
N TRP A 260 0.31 7.98 16.01
CA TRP A 260 0.93 9.31 16.06
C TRP A 260 0.05 10.29 15.29
#